data_AF-A0A1E4CHN5-F1
#
_entry.id   AF-A0A1E4CHN5-F1
#
_cell.length_a   1.000
_cell.length_b   1.000
_cell.length_c   1.000
_cell.angle_alpha   90.00
_cell.angle_beta   90.00
_cell.angle_gamma   90.00
#
_symmetry.space_group_name_H-M   'P 1'
#
loop_
_entity.id
_entity.type
_entity.pdbx_description
1 polymer ?
#
loop_
_entity_poly.entity_id
_entity_poly.type
_entity_poly.pdbx_seq_one_letter_code
_entity_poly.pdbx_strand_id
1 'polypeptide(L)'
;MPQAKTTELIAGALHVSRFGTYATATGGDIERALRLYLWNVQLSSAFHASLGLLEVLLRNAIDRELREWNAQQLRADGSQHAAE
;
A
#
# COMPACT_ATOMS: atom_id res chain seq x y z
N MET A 1 25.86 0.45 -6.85
CA MET A 1 25.52 -0.79 -6.13
C MET A 1 26.28 -0.78 -4.81
N PRO A 2 25.71 -1.23 -3.69
CA PRO A 2 26.44 -1.41 -2.43
C PRO A 2 27.63 -2.35 -2.61
N GLN A 3 28.63 -2.26 -1.74
CA GLN A 3 29.75 -3.21 -1.72
C GLN A 3 29.23 -4.62 -1.41
N ALA A 4 29.91 -5.67 -1.91
CA ALA A 4 29.47 -7.06 -1.76
C ALA A 4 29.14 -7.44 -0.30
N LYS A 5 29.99 -7.03 0.65
CA LYS A 5 29.79 -7.25 2.09
C LYS A 5 28.53 -6.54 2.62
N THR A 6 28.21 -5.36 2.11
CA THR A 6 26.99 -4.62 2.48
C THR A 6 25.74 -5.31 1.93
N THR A 7 25.79 -5.80 0.69
CA THR A 7 24.69 -6.56 0.06
C THR A 7 24.34 -7.80 0.89
N GLU A 8 25.34 -8.58 1.30
CA GLU A 8 25.14 -9.76 2.14
C GLU A 8 24.53 -9.42 3.51
N LEU A 9 25.00 -8.36 4.16
CA LEU A 9 24.45 -7.90 5.44
C LEU A 9 22.98 -7.47 5.33
N ILE A 10 22.63 -6.73 4.27
CA ILE A 10 21.24 -6.31 4.02
C ILE A 10 20.37 -7.54 3.74
N ALA A 11 20.81 -8.43 2.86
CA ALA A 11 20.07 -9.65 2.52
C ALA A 11 19.87 -10.55 3.75
N GLY A 12 20.90 -10.70 4.60
CA GLY A 12 20.83 -11.48 5.84
C GLY A 12 19.94 -10.86 6.92
N ALA A 13 19.70 -9.54 6.89
CA ALA A 13 18.80 -8.86 7.80
C ALA A 13 17.31 -8.94 7.37
N LEU A 14 17.02 -9.35 6.13
CA LEU A 14 15.65 -9.49 5.63
C LEU A 14 15.05 -10.84 6.03
N HIS A 15 13.80 -10.83 6.49
CA HIS A 15 13.09 -12.06 6.84
C HIS A 15 12.93 -12.97 5.62
N VAL A 16 13.09 -14.30 5.81
CA VAL A 16 13.05 -15.30 4.74
C VAL A 16 11.75 -15.26 3.93
N SER A 17 10.61 -14.97 4.57
CA SER A 17 9.32 -14.86 3.85
C SER A 17 9.27 -13.68 2.88
N ARG A 18 10.09 -12.65 3.09
CA ARG A 18 10.16 -11.49 2.20
C ARG A 18 11.25 -11.63 1.15
N PHE A 19 12.38 -12.23 1.49
CA PHE A 19 13.53 -12.32 0.57
C PHE A 19 13.59 -13.63 -0.22
N GLY A 20 13.03 -14.72 0.31
CA GLY A 20 13.17 -16.07 -0.23
C GLY A 20 12.67 -16.21 -1.67
N THR A 21 11.56 -15.56 -2.03
CA THR A 21 11.05 -15.56 -3.40
C THR A 21 12.05 -14.96 -4.39
N TYR A 22 12.77 -13.91 -3.98
CA TYR A 22 13.79 -13.26 -4.82
C TYR A 22 15.06 -14.11 -4.92
N ALA A 23 15.49 -14.71 -3.81
CA ALA A 23 16.63 -15.63 -3.80
C ALA A 23 16.40 -16.86 -4.69
N THR A 24 15.20 -17.46 -4.64
CA THR A 24 14.83 -18.57 -5.52
C THR A 24 14.78 -18.14 -6.98
N ALA A 25 14.16 -17.00 -7.28
CA ALA A 25 14.03 -16.48 -8.65
C ALA A 25 15.39 -16.16 -9.30
N THR A 26 16.43 -15.89 -8.53
CA THR A 26 17.78 -15.60 -9.02
C THR A 26 18.76 -16.77 -8.89
N GLY A 27 18.28 -17.96 -8.51
CA GLY A 27 19.12 -19.14 -8.35
C GLY A 27 20.15 -19.02 -7.22
N GLY A 28 19.85 -18.25 -6.18
CA GLY A 28 20.73 -18.01 -5.05
C GLY A 28 21.74 -16.88 -5.24
N ASP A 29 21.76 -16.19 -6.38
CA ASP A 29 22.57 -14.98 -6.56
C ASP A 29 21.99 -13.84 -5.70
N ILE A 30 22.66 -13.58 -4.57
CA ILE A 30 22.24 -12.61 -3.54
C ILE A 30 22.21 -11.19 -4.09
N GLU A 31 23.15 -10.81 -4.97
CA GLU A 31 23.19 -9.47 -5.52
C GLU A 31 22.02 -9.23 -6.48
N ARG A 32 21.76 -10.20 -7.37
CA ARG A 32 20.57 -10.18 -8.23
C ARG A 32 19.28 -10.17 -7.40
N ALA A 33 19.20 -10.98 -6.35
CA ALA A 33 18.03 -11.06 -5.48
C ALA A 33 17.76 -9.73 -4.79
N LEU A 34 18.80 -9.08 -4.25
CA LEU A 34 18.68 -7.77 -3.61
C LEU A 34 18.26 -6.69 -4.60
N ARG A 35 18.82 -6.69 -5.82
CA ARG A 35 18.39 -5.76 -6.87
C ARG A 35 16.91 -5.94 -7.21
N LEU A 36 16.45 -7.18 -7.36
CA LEU A 36 15.06 -7.48 -7.68
C LEU A 36 14.11 -7.09 -6.53
N TYR A 37 14.52 -7.38 -5.28
CA TYR A 37 13.80 -6.94 -4.09
C TYR A 37 13.66 -5.41 -4.03
N LEU A 38 14.75 -4.67 -4.24
CA LEU A 38 14.74 -3.21 -4.23
C LEU A 38 13.88 -2.64 -5.36
N TRP A 39 13.92 -3.25 -6.54
CA TRP A 39 13.06 -2.84 -7.65
C TRP A 39 11.57 -3.02 -7.31
N ASN A 40 11.20 -4.13 -6.66
CA ASN A 40 9.83 -4.34 -6.17
C ASN A 40 9.41 -3.28 -5.14
N VAL A 41 10.31 -2.92 -4.21
CA VAL A 41 10.07 -1.84 -3.25
C VAL A 41 9.85 -0.50 -3.96
N GLN A 42 10.70 -0.16 -4.94
CA GLN A 42 10.57 1.08 -5.72
C GLN A 42 9.24 1.12 -6.47
N LEU A 43 8.89 0.04 -7.17
CA LEU A 43 7.62 -0.06 -7.88
C LEU A 43 6.42 0.11 -6.93
N SER A 44 6.43 -0.60 -5.80
CA SER A 44 5.38 -0.48 -4.77
C SER A 44 5.28 0.95 -4.24
N SER A 45 6.43 1.61 -4.03
CA SER A 45 6.47 2.97 -3.52
C SER A 45 5.89 4.00 -4.49
N ALA A 46 6.04 3.79 -5.80
CA ALA A 46 5.51 4.66 -6.84
C ALA A 46 3.97 4.71 -6.81
N PHE A 47 3.30 3.67 -6.32
CA PHE A 47 1.84 3.64 -6.20
C PHE A 47 1.30 4.40 -4.98
N HIS A 48 2.12 4.71 -3.96
CA HIS A 48 1.60 5.31 -2.73
C HIS A 48 0.91 6.65 -2.94
N ALA A 49 1.45 7.53 -3.78
CA ALA A 49 0.84 8.83 -4.06
C ALA A 49 -0.53 8.66 -4.74
N SER A 50 -0.60 7.82 -5.77
CA SER A 50 -1.85 7.55 -6.49
C SER A 50 -2.91 6.90 -5.60
N LEU A 51 -2.50 5.96 -4.74
CA LEU A 51 -3.40 5.32 -3.77
C LEU A 51 -3.90 6.31 -2.71
N GLY A 52 -3.05 7.22 -2.24
CA GLY A 52 -3.47 8.28 -1.31
C GLY A 52 -4.51 9.22 -1.94
N LEU A 53 -4.31 9.63 -3.19
CA LEU A 53 -5.30 10.44 -3.91
C LEU A 53 -6.61 9.66 -4.11
N LEU A 54 -6.53 8.40 -4.54
CA LEU A 54 -7.69 7.54 -4.72
C LEU A 54 -8.48 7.39 -3.41
N GLU A 55 -7.78 7.18 -2.30
CA GLU A 55 -8.39 7.04 -0.97
C GLU A 55 -9.19 8.28 -0.57
N VAL A 56 -8.64 9.49 -0.73
CA VAL A 56 -9.35 10.74 -0.44
C VAL A 56 -10.57 10.92 -1.35
N LEU A 57 -10.40 10.70 -2.66
CA LEU A 57 -11.50 10.83 -3.63
C LEU A 57 -12.62 9.83 -3.34
N LEU A 58 -12.28 8.58 -3.04
CA LEU A 58 -13.23 7.53 -2.72
C LEU A 58 -13.96 7.84 -1.41
N ARG A 59 -13.24 8.26 -0.36
CA ARG A 59 -13.86 8.65 0.91
C ARG A 59 -14.85 9.80 0.70
N ASN A 60 -14.48 10.83 -0.04
CA ASN A 60 -15.34 11.98 -0.31
C ASN A 60 -16.58 11.59 -1.13
N ALA A 61 -16.43 10.65 -2.07
CA ALA A 61 -17.57 10.13 -2.82
C ALA A 61 -18.53 9.36 -1.91
N ILE A 62 -18.02 8.42 -1.11
CA ILE A 62 -18.83 7.66 -0.15
C ILE A 62 -19.54 8.59 0.83
N ASP A 63 -18.82 9.56 1.38
CA ASP A 63 -19.35 10.54 2.32
C ASP A 63 -20.52 11.35 1.72
N ARG A 64 -20.38 11.82 0.47
CA ARG A 64 -21.46 12.52 -0.24
C ARG A 64 -22.71 11.64 -0.36
N GLU A 65 -22.57 10.42 -0.88
CA GLU A 65 -23.72 9.53 -1.10
C GLU A 65 -24.39 9.15 0.24
N LEU A 66 -23.61 8.94 1.29
CA LEU A 66 -24.15 8.66 2.63
C LEU A 66 -24.85 9.86 3.25
N ARG A 67 -24.35 11.08 3.05
CA ARG A 67 -25.02 12.30 3.52
C ARG A 67 -26.38 12.49 2.83
N GLU A 68 -26.42 12.31 1.51
CA GLU A 68 -27.67 12.38 0.74
C GLU A 68 -28.69 11.34 1.21
N TRP A 69 -28.25 10.09 1.39
CA TRP A 69 -29.11 9.03 1.90
C TRP A 69 -29.60 9.31 3.33
N ASN A 70 -28.72 9.77 4.23
CA ASN A 70 -29.09 10.10 5.61
C ASN A 70 -30.12 11.23 5.69
N ALA A 71 -30.00 12.27 4.85
CA ALA A 71 -30.96 13.37 4.81
C ALA A 71 -32.38 12.92 4.42
N GLN A 72 -32.49 11.85 3.63
CA GLN A 72 -33.77 11.26 3.23
C GLN A 72 -34.38 10.36 4.30
N GLN A 73 -33.61 9.99 5.33
CA GLN A 73 -34.10 9.15 6.42
C GLN A 73 -34.72 9.96 7.54
N LEU A 74 -35.87 9.48 8.01
CA LEU A 74 -36.50 9.95 9.23
C LEU A 74 -35.80 9.31 10.43
N ARG A 75 -35.45 10.14 11.41
CA ARG A 75 -34.97 9.69 12.71
C ARG A 75 -36.06 8.90 13.43
N ALA A 76 -35.66 8.13 14.44
CA ALA A 76 -36.59 7.40 15.30
C ALA A 76 -37.61 8.30 16.03
N ASP A 77 -37.35 9.61 16.13
CA ASP A 77 -38.25 10.63 16.67
C ASP A 77 -39.12 11.35 15.61
N GLY A 78 -39.01 10.97 14.34
CA GLY A 78 -39.74 11.56 13.21
C GLY A 78 -39.13 12.82 12.60
N SER A 79 -37.99 13.32 13.11
CA SER A 79 -37.28 14.46 12.51
C SER A 79 -36.31 14.03 11.41
N GLN A 80 -35.95 14.92 10.49
CA GLN A 80 -34.96 14.63 9.43
C GLN A 80 -33.52 14.88 9.93
N HIS A 81 -32.55 14.15 9.38
CA HIS A 81 -31.14 14.48 9.58
C HIS A 81 -30.76 15.76 8.80
N ALA A 82 -30.15 16.74 9.48
CA ALA A 82 -29.66 17.96 8.83
C ALA A 82 -28.54 17.63 7.83
N ALA A 83 -28.60 18.25 6.66
CA ALA A 83 -27.59 18.13 5.61
C ALA A 83 -26.55 19.26 5.78
N GLU A 84 -25.55 19.06 6.63
CA GLU A 84 -24.30 19.83 6.62
C GLU A 84 -23.13 18.88 6.33
#